data_AF-A0A2J8KIK8-F1
#
_entry.id   AF-A0A2J8KIK8-F1
#
_cell.length_a   1.000
_cell.length_b   1.000
_cell.length_c   1.000
_cell.angle_alpha   90.00
_cell.angle_beta   90.00
_cell.angle_gamma   90.00
#
_symmetry.space_group_name_H-M   'P 1'
#
loop_
_entity.id
_entity.type
_entity.pdbx_description
1 polymer ?
#
loop_
_entity_poly.entity_id
_entity_poly.type
_entity_poly.pdbx_seq_one_letter_code
_entity_poly.pdbx_strand_id
1 'polypeptide(L)'
;MENTGEQVVCLMAYHLLFAMFVWSYWKTIFTLPMNPSKEFHLSYAEKDLLEREPRGEAHQEVLRRAAKDLPIYTRTMSGAIRYCDRCQLIKPDRCHHCSVCDKCILKMDHHCPWVNNCVGFSNYKFFLLF
;
A
#
# COMPACT_ATOMS: atom_id res chain seq x y z
N MET A 1 38.89 0.86 37.77
CA MET A 1 39.15 -0.31 36.91
C MET A 1 37.87 -0.60 36.17
N GLU A 2 37.81 -0.35 34.87
CA GLU A 2 36.65 -0.74 34.08
C GLU A 2 36.49 -2.26 34.13
N ASN A 3 35.28 -2.73 34.41
CA ASN A 3 34.97 -4.15 34.40
C ASN A 3 34.85 -4.61 32.95
N THR A 4 35.91 -5.24 32.44
CA THR A 4 35.95 -5.79 31.07
C THR A 4 34.76 -6.72 30.78
N GLY A 5 34.26 -7.44 31.78
CA GLY A 5 33.08 -8.30 31.64
C GLY A 5 31.80 -7.50 31.35
N GLU A 6 31.57 -6.40 32.06
CA GLU A 6 30.43 -5.51 31.81
C GLU A 6 30.51 -4.89 30.41
N GLN A 7 31.70 -4.44 30.00
CA GLN A 7 31.93 -3.88 28.66
C GLN A 7 31.59 -4.89 27.56
N VAL A 8 32.03 -6.15 27.70
CA VAL A 8 31.73 -7.21 26.72
C VAL A 8 30.23 -7.49 26.64
N VAL A 9 29.54 -7.59 27.79
CA VAL A 9 28.08 -7.84 27.81
C VAL A 9 27.32 -6.68 27.15
N CYS A 10 27.68 -5.43 27.46
CA CYS A 10 27.09 -4.25 26.84
C CYS A 10 27.34 -4.23 25.32
N LEU A 11 28.55 -4.55 24.87
CA LEU A 11 28.87 -4.61 23.43
C LEU A 11 28.07 -5.71 22.73
N MET A 12 27.93 -6.90 23.32
CA MET A 12 27.14 -7.98 22.72
C MET A 12 25.66 -7.60 22.60
N ALA A 13 25.08 -7.04 23.67
CA ALA A 13 23.70 -6.57 23.66
C ALA A 13 23.48 -5.45 22.62
N TYR A 14 24.41 -4.50 22.54
CA TYR A 14 24.39 -3.43 21.54
C TYR A 14 24.37 -3.99 20.12
N HIS A 15 25.27 -4.91 19.78
CA HIS A 15 25.35 -5.46 18.42
C HIS A 15 24.10 -6.28 18.07
N LEU A 16 23.50 -6.99 19.03
CA LEU A 16 22.25 -7.71 18.82
C LEU A 16 21.09 -6.74 18.50
N LEU A 17 20.92 -5.69 19.31
CA LEU A 17 19.87 -4.69 19.10
C LEU A 17 20.11 -3.90 17.81
N PHE A 18 21.36 -3.53 17.54
CA PHE A 18 21.74 -2.81 16.32
C PHE A 18 21.49 -3.66 15.07
N ALA A 19 21.83 -4.95 15.09
CA ALA A 19 21.55 -5.85 13.98
C ALA A 19 20.03 -5.98 13.72
N MET A 20 19.22 -6.10 14.77
CA MET A 20 17.76 -6.14 14.65
C MET A 20 17.19 -4.84 14.08
N PHE A 21 17.66 -3.68 14.56
CA PHE A 21 17.28 -2.37 14.06
C PHE A 21 17.63 -2.17 12.58
N VAL A 22 18.88 -2.46 12.19
CA VAL A 22 19.32 -2.33 10.80
C VAL A 22 18.54 -3.28 9.90
N TRP A 23 18.23 -4.49 10.38
CA TRP A 23 17.44 -5.46 9.61
C TRP A 23 15.99 -5.00 9.41
N SER A 24 15.28 -4.58 10.47
CA SER A 24 13.90 -4.08 10.33
C SER A 24 13.84 -2.82 9.47
N TYR A 25 14.81 -1.91 9.61
CA TYR A 25 14.93 -0.72 8.77
C TYR A 25 15.14 -1.07 7.29
N TRP A 26 16.10 -1.96 7.00
CA TRP A 26 16.37 -2.44 5.64
C TRP A 26 15.12 -3.08 5.02
N LYS A 27 14.42 -3.93 5.77
CA LYS A 27 13.19 -4.56 5.32
C LYS A 27 12.08 -3.53 5.05
N THR A 28 12.00 -2.47 5.82
CA THR A 28 11.01 -1.40 5.61
C THR A 28 11.29 -0.60 4.34
N ILE A 29 12.56 -0.25 4.09
CA ILE A 29 12.99 0.48 2.89
C ILE A 29 12.78 -0.37 1.63
N PHE A 30 13.33 -1.58 1.61
CA PHE A 30 13.49 -2.33 0.35
C PHE A 30 12.37 -3.34 0.08
N THR A 31 11.44 -3.56 1.00
CA THR A 31 10.23 -4.33 0.68
C THR A 31 9.30 -3.47 -0.17
N LEU A 32 9.13 -3.85 -1.44
CA LEU A 32 8.28 -3.12 -2.35
C LEU A 32 6.82 -3.09 -1.87
N PRO A 33 6.12 -1.96 -2.02
CA PRO A 33 4.70 -1.88 -1.73
C PRO A 33 3.92 -2.81 -2.65
N MET A 34 2.94 -3.52 -2.10
CA MET A 34 2.07 -4.39 -2.87
C MET A 34 1.00 -3.59 -3.63
N ASN A 35 0.86 -3.86 -4.91
CA ASN A 35 -0.16 -3.28 -5.79
C ASN A 35 -1.39 -4.20 -5.91
N PRO A 36 -2.56 -3.66 -6.27
CA PRO A 36 -3.73 -4.48 -6.63
C PRO A 36 -3.42 -5.49 -7.74
N SER A 37 -4.03 -6.67 -7.64
CA SER A 37 -3.98 -7.71 -8.67
C SER A 37 -4.67 -7.27 -9.97
N LYS A 38 -4.44 -8.03 -11.05
CA LYS A 38 -4.99 -7.71 -12.39
C LYS A 38 -6.51 -7.73 -12.44
N GLU A 39 -7.18 -8.51 -11.60
CA GLU A 39 -8.65 -8.58 -11.53
C GLU A 39 -9.31 -7.24 -11.16
N PHE A 40 -8.62 -6.37 -10.43
CA PHE A 40 -9.12 -5.04 -10.08
C PHE A 40 -8.95 -4.02 -11.22
N HIS A 41 -8.17 -4.35 -12.24
CA HIS A 41 -7.97 -3.48 -13.38
C HIS A 41 -9.11 -3.67 -14.37
N LEU A 42 -9.63 -2.55 -14.87
CA LEU A 42 -10.66 -2.59 -15.89
C LEU A 42 -10.12 -3.24 -17.17
N SER A 43 -10.96 -4.03 -17.84
CA SER A 43 -10.71 -4.50 -19.19
C SER A 43 -10.71 -3.32 -20.17
N TYR A 44 -10.18 -3.53 -21.38
CA TYR A 44 -10.16 -2.50 -22.41
C TYR A 44 -11.58 -2.00 -22.76
N ALA A 45 -12.54 -2.92 -22.89
CA ALA A 45 -13.92 -2.59 -23.21
C ALA A 45 -14.59 -1.75 -22.10
N GLU A 46 -14.33 -2.07 -20.84
CA GLU A 46 -14.84 -1.29 -19.70
C GLU A 46 -14.22 0.11 -19.65
N LYS A 47 -12.93 0.26 -19.97
CA LYS A 47 -12.27 1.57 -20.03
C LYS A 47 -12.85 2.45 -21.14
N ASP A 48 -12.96 1.90 -22.35
CA ASP A 48 -13.54 2.62 -23.50
C ASP A 48 -14.99 3.04 -23.21
N LEU A 49 -15.79 2.18 -22.57
CA LEU A 49 -17.13 2.54 -22.14
C LEU A 49 -17.12 3.65 -21.08
N LEU A 50 -16.26 3.51 -20.06
CA LEU A 50 -16.16 4.46 -18.96
C LEU A 50 -15.74 5.87 -19.43
N GLU A 51 -14.90 5.95 -20.46
CA GLU A 51 -14.44 7.21 -21.08
C GLU A 51 -15.54 7.90 -21.91
N ARG A 52 -16.42 7.13 -22.55
CA ARG A 52 -17.53 7.66 -23.37
C ARG A 52 -18.70 8.16 -22.52
N GLU A 53 -18.94 7.53 -21.37
CA GLU A 53 -20.04 7.88 -20.50
C GLU A 53 -19.78 9.19 -19.72
N PRO A 54 -20.79 10.07 -19.57
CA PRO A 54 -20.63 11.29 -18.79
C PRO A 54 -20.37 10.97 -17.33
N ARG A 55 -19.52 11.79 -16.67
CA ARG A 55 -19.29 11.67 -15.22
C ARG A 55 -20.62 11.84 -14.48
N GLY A 56 -20.95 10.89 -13.61
CA GLY A 56 -22.22 10.85 -12.89
C GLY A 56 -22.69 9.42 -12.67
N GLU A 57 -24.01 9.21 -12.69
CA GLU A 57 -24.61 7.88 -12.48
C GLU A 57 -24.25 6.87 -13.56
N ALA A 58 -24.21 7.27 -14.85
CA ALA A 58 -23.84 6.37 -15.94
C ALA A 58 -22.43 5.80 -15.76
N HIS A 59 -21.46 6.67 -15.45
CA HIS A 59 -20.09 6.28 -15.10
C HIS A 59 -20.05 5.35 -13.86
N GLN A 60 -20.84 5.63 -12.82
CA GLN A 60 -20.90 4.77 -11.64
C GLN A 60 -21.52 3.41 -11.92
N GLU A 61 -22.51 3.32 -12.82
CA GLU A 61 -23.12 2.06 -13.22
C GLU A 61 -22.11 1.13 -13.91
N VAL A 62 -21.24 1.67 -14.78
CA VAL A 62 -20.14 0.91 -15.39
C VAL A 62 -19.22 0.34 -14.30
N LEU A 63 -18.81 1.18 -13.34
CA LEU A 63 -17.95 0.75 -12.23
C LEU A 63 -18.63 -0.29 -11.31
N ARG A 64 -19.94 -0.16 -11.07
CA ARG A 64 -20.71 -1.13 -10.26
C ARG A 64 -20.77 -2.50 -10.94
N ARG A 65 -20.94 -2.54 -12.26
CA ARG A 65 -20.93 -3.78 -13.05
C ARG A 65 -19.55 -4.44 -13.00
N ALA A 66 -18.49 -3.67 -13.27
CA ALA A 66 -17.12 -4.17 -13.21
C ALA A 66 -16.72 -4.66 -11.81
N ALA A 67 -17.25 -4.03 -10.75
CA ALA A 67 -16.98 -4.41 -9.37
C ALA A 67 -17.81 -5.61 -8.86
N LYS A 68 -18.81 -6.08 -9.62
CA LYS A 68 -19.82 -7.04 -9.14
C LYS A 68 -19.21 -8.33 -8.60
N ASP A 69 -18.19 -8.85 -9.29
CA ASP A 69 -17.54 -10.12 -8.97
C ASP A 69 -16.25 -9.93 -8.13
N LEU A 70 -15.94 -8.69 -7.71
CA LEU A 70 -14.78 -8.37 -6.90
C LEU A 70 -15.11 -8.41 -5.40
N PRO A 71 -14.19 -8.85 -4.53
CA PRO A 71 -14.38 -8.89 -3.08
C PRO A 71 -14.24 -7.48 -2.47
N ILE A 72 -15.19 -6.58 -2.73
CA ILE A 72 -15.16 -5.17 -2.32
C ILE A 72 -16.40 -4.81 -1.53
N TYR A 73 -16.22 -4.55 -0.23
CA TYR A 73 -17.30 -4.24 0.70
C TYR A 73 -17.36 -2.75 1.05
N THR A 74 -16.29 -1.99 0.79
CA THR A 74 -16.26 -0.55 1.07
C THR A 74 -16.69 0.30 -0.12
N ARG A 75 -17.22 1.49 0.18
CA ARG A 75 -17.62 2.52 -0.81
C ARG A 75 -17.08 3.87 -0.37
N THR A 76 -17.20 4.87 -1.23
CA THR A 76 -16.99 6.28 -0.83
C THR A 76 -18.10 6.74 0.11
N MET A 77 -17.96 7.94 0.70
CA MET A 77 -19.00 8.51 1.57
C MET A 77 -20.33 8.75 0.84
N SER A 78 -20.31 8.96 -0.48
CA SER A 78 -21.52 9.06 -1.30
C SER A 78 -22.08 7.71 -1.77
N GLY A 79 -21.50 6.59 -1.33
CA GLY A 79 -21.89 5.25 -1.77
C GLY A 79 -21.33 4.83 -3.14
N ALA A 80 -20.56 5.69 -3.82
CA ALA A 80 -19.94 5.39 -5.10
C ALA A 80 -18.82 4.33 -4.99
N ILE A 81 -18.56 3.61 -6.09
CA ILE A 81 -17.44 2.67 -6.20
C ILE A 81 -16.12 3.44 -6.12
N ARG A 82 -15.20 2.93 -5.30
CA ARG A 82 -13.88 3.55 -5.13
C ARG A 82 -13.03 3.21 -6.36
N TYR A 83 -12.77 4.19 -7.19
CA TYR A 83 -12.00 4.03 -8.43
C TYR A 83 -10.74 4.92 -8.43
N CYS A 84 -9.73 4.55 -9.22
CA CYS A 84 -8.53 5.34 -9.45
C CYS A 84 -8.40 5.69 -10.94
N ASP A 85 -8.62 6.96 -11.31
CA ASP A 85 -8.46 7.41 -12.70
C ASP A 85 -7.01 7.26 -13.21
N ARG A 86 -6.00 7.42 -12.36
CA ARG A 86 -4.59 7.31 -12.79
C ARG A 86 -4.18 5.87 -13.10
N CYS A 87 -4.55 4.94 -12.22
CA CYS A 87 -4.19 3.53 -12.38
C CYS A 87 -5.25 2.73 -13.17
N GLN A 88 -6.39 3.33 -13.50
CA GLN A 88 -7.48 2.70 -14.26
C GLN A 88 -7.95 1.37 -13.63
N LEU A 89 -8.14 1.39 -12.31
CA LEU A 89 -8.53 0.23 -11.51
C LEU A 89 -9.56 0.59 -10.44
N ILE A 90 -10.39 -0.40 -10.09
CA ILE A 90 -11.28 -0.33 -8.93
C ILE A 90 -10.42 -0.60 -7.69
N LYS A 91 -10.45 0.31 -6.72
CA LYS A 91 -9.62 0.22 -5.52
C LYS A 91 -10.13 -0.91 -4.62
N PRO A 92 -9.29 -1.92 -4.30
CA PRO A 92 -9.60 -2.86 -3.25
C PRO A 92 -9.88 -2.15 -1.91
N ASP A 93 -10.51 -2.88 -1.00
CA ASP A 93 -10.74 -2.38 0.35
C ASP A 93 -9.40 -2.00 1.01
N ARG A 94 -9.39 -0.82 1.66
CA ARG A 94 -8.19 -0.21 2.28
C ARG A 94 -7.04 0.15 1.32
N CYS A 95 -7.22 0.01 0.00
CA CYS A 95 -6.23 0.46 -0.98
C CYS A 95 -6.35 1.97 -1.22
N HIS A 96 -5.22 2.68 -1.32
CA HIS A 96 -5.17 4.09 -1.69
C HIS A 96 -4.08 4.34 -2.73
N HIS A 97 -4.27 5.36 -3.57
CA HIS A 97 -3.26 5.79 -4.53
C HIS A 97 -2.26 6.72 -3.83
N CYS A 98 -0.98 6.39 -3.89
CA CYS A 98 0.07 7.27 -3.45
C CYS A 98 0.59 8.05 -4.65
N SER A 99 0.48 9.38 -4.63
CA SER A 99 0.96 10.25 -5.70
C SER A 99 2.48 10.27 -5.81
N VAL A 100 3.21 10.05 -4.71
CA VAL A 100 4.68 10.01 -4.70
C VAL A 100 5.21 8.73 -5.34
N CYS A 101 4.57 7.60 -5.03
CA CYS A 101 4.92 6.31 -5.63
C CYS A 101 4.24 6.07 -7.00
N ASP A 102 3.37 6.98 -7.41
CA ASP A 102 2.49 6.94 -8.59
C ASP A 102 1.79 5.59 -8.82
N LYS A 103 1.28 5.00 -7.74
CA LYS A 103 0.61 3.70 -7.79
C LYS A 103 -0.36 3.48 -6.64
N CYS A 104 -1.35 2.62 -6.87
CA CYS A 104 -2.23 2.12 -5.83
C CYS A 104 -1.51 1.13 -4.91
N ILE A 105 -1.56 1.38 -3.61
CA ILE A 105 -0.88 0.59 -2.56
C ILE A 105 -1.95 -0.13 -1.74
N LEU A 106 -1.82 -1.45 -1.59
CA LEU A 106 -2.73 -2.25 -0.77
C LEU A 106 -2.55 -1.90 0.71
N LYS A 107 -3.67 -1.75 1.43
CA LYS A 107 -3.70 -1.37 2.85
C LYS A 107 -2.73 -0.22 3.15
N MET A 108 -2.75 0.81 2.30
CA MET A 108 -1.85 1.95 2.41
C MET A 108 -2.05 2.62 3.77
N ASP A 109 -0.96 2.82 4.50
CA ASP A 109 -0.95 3.61 5.71
C ASP A 109 -0.51 5.05 5.37
N HIS A 110 0.75 5.21 4.94
CA HIS A 110 1.28 6.49 4.47
C HIS A 110 2.48 6.30 3.53
N HIS A 111 2.92 7.38 2.88
CA HIS A 111 4.24 7.44 2.26
C HIS A 111 5.22 8.02 3.28
N CYS A 112 6.30 7.29 3.58
CA CYS A 112 7.26 7.69 4.60
C CYS A 112 8.55 8.19 3.95
N PRO A 113 8.88 9.49 4.07
CA PRO A 113 10.10 10.06 3.50
C PRO A 113 11.38 9.42 4.06
N TRP A 114 11.37 9.01 5.34
CA TRP A 114 12.53 8.46 6.03
C TRP A 114 12.99 7.11 5.49
N VAL A 115 12.07 6.31 4.97
CA VAL A 115 12.37 5.03 4.32
C VAL A 115 12.29 5.10 2.81
N ASN A 116 12.03 6.30 2.25
CA ASN A 116 11.81 6.55 0.83
C ASN A 116 10.86 5.53 0.18
N ASN A 117 9.80 5.15 0.91
CA ASN A 117 8.91 4.07 0.50
C ASN A 117 7.50 4.26 1.08
N CYS A 118 6.52 3.63 0.43
CA CYS A 118 5.18 3.55 0.99
C CYS A 118 5.10 2.46 2.05
N VAL A 119 4.53 2.82 3.21
CA VAL A 119 4.14 1.87 4.24
C VAL A 119 2.73 1.39 3.93
N GLY A 120 2.58 0.08 3.74
CA GLY A 120 1.31 -0.56 3.40
C GLY A 120 1.33 -2.04 3.73
N PHE A 121 0.48 -2.82 3.08
CA PHE A 121 0.26 -4.23 3.42
C PHE A 121 1.55 -5.06 3.56
N SER A 122 2.47 -4.94 2.61
CA SER A 122 3.67 -5.79 2.51
C SER A 122 4.76 -5.47 3.54
N ASN A 123 4.82 -4.23 4.04
CA ASN A 123 5.90 -3.77 4.92
C ASN A 123 5.44 -3.15 6.25
N TYR A 124 4.13 -3.07 6.52
CA TYR A 124 3.61 -2.51 7.77
C TYR A 124 4.21 -3.18 9.02
N LYS A 125 4.36 -4.51 9.01
CA LYS A 125 5.00 -5.23 10.12
C LYS A 125 6.46 -4.83 10.31
N PHE A 126 7.22 -4.66 9.23
CA PHE A 126 8.61 -4.23 9.32
C PHE A 126 8.72 -2.81 9.85
N PHE A 127 7.82 -1.93 9.40
CA PHE A 127 7.74 -0.55 9.88
C PHE A 127 7.45 -0.46 11.38
N LEU A 128 6.58 -1.34 11.93
CA LEU A 128 6.33 -1.38 13.38
C LEU A 128 7.51 -1.93 14.20
N LEU A 129 8.41 -2.70 13.58
CA LEU A 129 9.61 -3.25 14.21
C LEU A 129 10.85 -2.35 14.04
N PHE A 130 10.76 -1.35 13.17
CA PHE A 130 11.82 -0.39 12.88
C PHE A 130 11.83 0.72 13.93
#